data_AF-A0A140PSS5-F1
#
_entry.id   AF-A0A140PSS5-F1
#
_cell.length_a   1.000
_cell.length_b   1.000
_cell.length_c   1.000
_cell.angle_alpha   90.00
_cell.angle_beta   90.00
_cell.angle_gamma   90.00
#
_symmetry.space_group_name_H-M   'P 1'
#
loop_
_entity.id
_entity.type
_entity.pdbx_description
1 polymer ?
#
loop_
_entity_poly.entity_id
_entity_poly.type
_entity_poly.pdbx_seq_one_letter_code
_entity_poly.pdbx_strand_id
1 'polypeptide(L)'
;MSVKVKLEKNGYIKNGFTGFSWTTIFFGFWVPLFRLKLKDFLMFFIFFGFKIFVFYLSFQQASENIYFQLSTSYTALIPSILFVVIFSAEIWIAYYYNKYYTENLLADGFRTMDGDEYSAAILKNYTYLPYTDEEIADTDKIERYLIFAEQARKTERSKVIAFFVILFISYFILFIMLISIISRF
;
A
#
# COMPACT_ATOMS: atom_id res chain seq x y z
N MET A 1 7.49 -4.24 -2.05
CA MET A 1 7.32 -4.14 -3.51
C MET A 1 6.21 -5.08 -3.94
N SER A 2 5.22 -4.66 -4.73
CA SER A 2 4.08 -5.51 -5.12
C SER A 2 4.44 -6.51 -6.21
N VAL A 3 3.55 -7.48 -6.45
CA VAL A 3 3.65 -8.40 -7.59
C VAL A 3 3.39 -7.60 -8.86
N LYS A 4 4.30 -7.70 -9.82
CA LYS A 4 4.23 -6.97 -11.09
C LYS A 4 3.72 -7.88 -12.19
N VAL A 5 2.88 -7.35 -13.06
CA VAL A 5 2.42 -8.02 -14.27
C VAL A 5 2.72 -7.12 -15.48
N LYS A 6 3.09 -7.71 -16.61
CA LYS A 6 3.31 -6.96 -17.84
C LYS A 6 2.03 -6.91 -18.65
N LEU A 7 1.67 -5.71 -19.06
CA LEU A 7 0.52 -5.47 -19.92
C LEU A 7 0.96 -4.72 -21.18
N GLU A 8 0.33 -5.02 -22.30
CA GLU A 8 0.66 -4.49 -23.62
C GLU A 8 -0.59 -3.89 -24.27
N LYS A 9 -0.38 -2.79 -25.01
CA LYS A 9 -1.36 -2.16 -25.88
C LYS A 9 -0.64 -1.50 -27.06
N ASN A 10 -0.90 -1.94 -28.29
CA ASN A 10 -0.34 -1.36 -29.52
C ASN A 10 1.19 -1.23 -29.50
N GLY A 11 1.89 -2.25 -28.98
CA GLY A 11 3.35 -2.26 -28.82
C GLY A 11 3.87 -1.52 -27.59
N TYR A 12 3.01 -0.83 -26.83
CA TYR A 12 3.39 -0.15 -25.58
C TYR A 12 3.25 -1.08 -24.39
N ILE A 13 4.35 -1.31 -23.67
CA ILE A 13 4.37 -2.14 -22.47
C ILE A 13 4.29 -1.28 -21.22
N LYS A 14 3.35 -1.60 -20.33
CA LYS A 14 3.23 -1.02 -18.98
C LYS A 14 3.20 -2.10 -17.93
N ASN A 15 3.69 -1.77 -16.73
CA ASN A 15 3.58 -2.66 -15.57
C ASN A 15 2.24 -2.42 -14.87
N GLY A 16 1.42 -3.46 -14.75
CA GLY A 16 0.37 -3.55 -13.74
C GLY A 16 0.94 -4.03 -12.40
N PHE A 17 0.16 -3.82 -11.33
CA PHE A 17 0.54 -4.20 -9.97
C PHE A 17 -0.63 -4.89 -9.27
N THR A 18 -0.36 -6.00 -8.59
CA THR A 18 -1.38 -6.74 -7.83
C THR A 18 -0.98 -6.87 -6.36
N GLY A 19 -1.97 -7.14 -5.50
CA GLY A 19 -1.77 -7.22 -4.06
C GLY A 19 -1.49 -5.87 -3.40
N PHE A 20 -0.98 -5.92 -2.17
CA PHE A 20 -0.83 -4.75 -1.31
C PHE A 20 0.26 -3.80 -1.84
N SER A 21 -0.04 -2.49 -1.89
CA SER A 21 0.91 -1.49 -2.36
C SER A 21 1.83 -1.01 -1.24
N TRP A 22 2.87 -1.81 -0.97
CA TRP A 22 3.97 -1.41 -0.09
C TRP A 22 4.59 -0.07 -0.48
N THR A 23 4.71 0.20 -1.77
CA THR A 23 5.22 1.49 -2.25
C THR A 23 4.32 2.65 -1.85
N THR A 24 2.99 2.47 -1.85
CA THR A 24 2.06 3.52 -1.44
C THR A 24 2.14 3.79 0.06
N ILE A 25 2.38 2.77 0.90
CA ILE A 25 2.62 2.98 2.33
C ILE A 25 3.85 3.86 2.58
N PHE A 26 4.97 3.59 1.91
CA PHE A 26 6.22 4.30 2.20
C PHE A 26 6.35 5.64 1.47
N PHE A 27 5.80 5.78 0.27
CA PHE A 27 6.00 6.95 -0.58
C PHE A 27 4.72 7.77 -0.82
N GLY A 28 3.56 7.31 -0.35
CA GLY A 28 2.31 8.06 -0.41
C GLY A 28 1.99 8.64 -1.79
N PHE A 29 1.83 9.96 -1.85
CA PHE A 29 1.45 10.71 -3.05
C PHE A 29 2.49 10.68 -4.18
N TRP A 30 3.74 10.32 -3.91
CA TRP A 30 4.76 10.18 -4.95
C TRP A 30 4.48 8.99 -5.89
N VAL A 31 3.79 7.95 -5.42
CA VAL A 31 3.58 6.72 -6.20
C VAL A 31 2.77 6.99 -7.48
N PRO A 32 1.61 7.66 -7.44
CA PRO A 32 0.93 8.07 -8.67
C PRO A 32 1.77 8.89 -9.63
N LEU A 33 2.66 9.76 -9.12
CA LEU A 33 3.53 10.60 -9.95
C LEU A 33 4.52 9.73 -10.76
N PHE A 34 5.18 8.76 -10.11
CA PHE A 34 6.07 7.81 -10.80
C PHE A 34 5.33 6.92 -11.81
N ARG A 35 4.02 6.75 -11.64
CA ARG A 35 3.15 6.01 -12.59
C ARG A 35 2.54 6.91 -13.66
N LEU A 36 2.88 8.20 -13.69
CA LEU A 36 2.36 9.22 -14.60
C LEU A 36 0.83 9.34 -14.56
N LYS A 37 0.22 9.17 -13.37
CA LYS A 37 -1.22 9.33 -13.13
C LYS A 37 -1.45 10.64 -12.38
N LEU A 38 -1.52 11.75 -13.12
CA LEU A 38 -1.62 13.11 -12.55
C LEU A 38 -2.87 13.31 -11.68
N LYS A 39 -4.03 12.77 -12.11
CA LYS A 39 -5.28 12.87 -11.34
C LYS A 39 -5.15 12.22 -9.95
N ASP A 40 -4.60 11.01 -9.91
CA ASP A 40 -4.36 10.25 -8.68
C ASP A 40 -3.32 10.96 -7.80
N PHE A 41 -2.26 11.52 -8.42
CA PHE A 41 -1.24 12.31 -7.74
C PHE A 41 -1.87 13.50 -7.01
N LEU A 42 -2.69 14.30 -7.70
CA LEU A 42 -3.34 15.47 -7.10
C LEU A 42 -4.25 15.07 -5.93
N MET A 43 -5.00 13.98 -6.06
CA MET A 43 -5.85 13.46 -4.99
C MET A 43 -5.04 13.06 -3.76
N PHE A 44 -3.93 12.33 -3.95
CA PHE A 44 -3.07 11.92 -2.83
C PHE A 44 -2.31 13.11 -2.24
N PHE A 45 -1.97 14.11 -3.05
CA PHE A 45 -1.30 15.33 -2.61
C PHE A 45 -2.19 16.17 -1.68
N ILE A 46 -3.49 16.28 -1.98
CA ILE A 46 -4.47 16.93 -1.08
C ILE A 46 -4.54 16.19 0.25
N PHE A 47 -4.63 14.85 0.21
CA PHE A 47 -4.64 14.03 1.42
C PHE A 47 -3.36 14.20 2.25
N PHE A 48 -2.20 14.30 1.59
CA PHE A 48 -0.92 14.59 2.23
C PHE A 48 -0.91 15.99 2.88
N GLY A 49 -1.45 17.02 2.22
CA GLY A 49 -1.61 18.35 2.81
C GLY A 49 -2.46 18.34 4.08
N PHE A 50 -3.57 17.60 4.07
CA PHE A 50 -4.40 17.40 5.26
C PHE A 50 -3.63 16.71 6.39
N LYS A 51 -2.79 15.72 6.08
CA LYS A 51 -1.91 15.07 7.07
C LYS A 51 -0.92 16.05 7.71
N ILE A 52 -0.31 16.93 6.93
CA ILE A 52 0.60 17.98 7.46
C ILE A 52 -0.17 18.92 8.40
N PHE A 53 -1.40 19.29 8.04
CA PHE A 53 -2.25 20.10 8.90
C PHE A 53 -2.57 19.41 10.24
N VAL A 54 -2.93 18.13 10.23
CA VAL A 54 -3.16 17.35 11.47
C VAL A 54 -1.89 17.24 12.32
N PHE A 55 -0.74 17.06 11.68
CA PHE A 55 0.56 17.06 12.38
C PHE A 55 0.82 18.42 13.05
N TYR A 56 0.57 19.53 12.36
CA TYR A 56 0.67 20.87 12.93
C TYR A 56 -0.23 21.07 14.15
N LEU A 57 -1.51 20.65 14.09
CA LEU A 57 -2.42 20.71 15.23
C LEU A 57 -1.91 19.91 16.43
N SER A 58 -1.35 18.73 16.17
CA SER A 58 -0.80 17.86 17.21
C SER A 58 0.46 18.46 17.85
N PHE A 59 1.30 19.11 17.05
CA PHE A 59 2.48 19.82 17.55
C PHE A 59 2.09 21.01 18.44
N GLN A 60 1.11 21.81 18.01
CA GLN A 60 0.58 22.92 18.81
C GLN A 60 0.04 22.42 20.15
N GLN A 61 -0.79 21.37 20.14
CA GLN A 61 -1.34 20.76 21.35
C GLN A 61 -0.24 20.25 22.30
N ALA A 62 0.81 19.61 21.75
CA ALA A 62 1.94 19.14 22.54
C ALA A 62 2.73 20.30 23.16
N SER A 63 2.94 21.38 22.41
CA SER A 63 3.61 22.59 22.90
C SER A 63 2.83 23.22 24.06
N GLU A 64 1.52 23.41 23.92
CA GLU A 64 0.68 23.95 24.99
C GLU A 64 0.75 23.12 26.28
N ASN A 65 0.70 21.79 26.17
CA ASN A 65 0.80 20.88 27.31
C ASN A 65 2.16 20.92 28.03
N ILE A 66 3.23 21.35 27.35
CA ILE A 66 4.57 21.49 27.94
C ILE A 66 4.68 22.78 28.76
N TYR A 67 4.11 23.88 28.26
CA TYR A 67 4.22 25.19 28.92
C TYR A 67 3.11 25.47 29.94
N PHE A 68 1.93 24.88 29.76
CA PHE A 68 0.79 25.02 30.66
C PHE A 68 0.37 23.63 31.14
N GLN A 69 0.45 23.41 32.46
CA GLN A 69 0.20 22.11 33.07
C GLN A 69 -1.31 21.77 33.05
N LEU A 70 -1.73 21.19 31.93
CA LEU A 70 -2.92 20.36 31.67
C LEU A 70 -4.28 20.83 32.21
N SER A 71 -5.02 21.61 31.41
CA SER A 71 -6.49 21.53 31.43
C SER A 71 -6.94 20.53 30.36
N THR A 72 -7.03 19.24 30.71
CA THR A 72 -7.43 18.17 29.78
C THR A 72 -8.88 18.38 29.33
N SER A 73 -9.06 18.98 28.16
CA SER A 73 -10.35 19.06 27.47
C SER A 73 -10.46 17.95 26.44
N TYR A 74 -11.67 17.47 26.17
CA TYR A 74 -11.94 16.50 25.09
C TYR A 74 -11.40 16.98 23.73
N THR A 75 -11.24 18.29 23.54
CA THR A 75 -10.64 18.89 22.35
C THR A 75 -9.19 18.46 22.09
N ALA A 76 -8.42 18.14 23.15
CA ALA A 76 -7.04 17.67 23.02
C ALA A 76 -6.91 16.28 22.38
N LEU A 77 -8.00 15.50 22.32
CA LEU A 77 -8.02 14.18 21.68
C LEU A 77 -8.22 14.26 20.16
N ILE A 78 -8.72 15.39 19.64
CA ILE A 78 -9.05 15.57 18.22
C ILE A 78 -7.86 15.23 17.32
N PRO A 79 -6.64 15.76 17.54
CA PRO A 79 -5.52 15.49 16.63
C PRO A 79 -5.11 14.00 16.64
N SER A 80 -5.18 13.35 17.81
CA SER A 80 -4.89 11.92 17.95
C SER A 80 -5.90 11.04 17.20
N ILE A 81 -7.19 11.36 17.30
CA ILE A 81 -8.25 10.65 16.57
C ILE A 81 -8.05 10.83 15.06
N LEU A 82 -7.78 12.05 14.61
CA LEU A 82 -7.52 12.33 13.20
C LEU A 82 -6.30 11.55 12.67
N PHE A 83 -5.27 11.38 13.48
CA PHE A 83 -4.13 10.52 13.12
C PHE A 83 -4.54 9.07 12.90
N VAL A 84 -5.31 8.48 13.82
CA VAL A 84 -5.79 7.10 13.67
C VAL A 84 -6.60 6.95 12.38
N VAL A 85 -7.47 7.91 12.08
CA VAL A 85 -8.25 7.93 10.83
C VAL A 85 -7.34 8.01 9.60
N ILE A 86 -6.37 8.94 9.60
CA ILE A 86 -5.42 9.10 8.48
C ILE A 86 -4.61 7.83 8.26
N PHE A 87 -4.03 7.24 9.30
CA PHE A 87 -3.23 6.00 9.16
C PHE A 87 -4.09 4.84 8.66
N SER A 88 -5.32 4.71 9.14
CA SER A 88 -6.26 3.69 8.65
C SER A 88 -6.60 3.90 7.17
N ALA A 89 -6.81 5.14 6.75
CA ALA A 89 -7.02 5.49 5.36
C ALA A 89 -5.79 5.19 4.49
N GLU A 90 -4.57 5.44 4.96
CA GLU A 90 -3.33 5.10 4.22
C GLU A 90 -3.18 3.60 3.99
N ILE A 91 -3.50 2.78 5.00
CA ILE A 91 -3.51 1.32 4.88
C ILE A 91 -4.55 0.87 3.85
N TRP A 92 -5.76 1.43 3.92
CA TRP A 92 -6.82 1.12 2.97
C TRP A 92 -6.46 1.53 1.54
N ILE A 93 -5.91 2.74 1.35
CA ILE A 93 -5.42 3.22 0.05
C ILE A 93 -4.34 2.28 -0.48
N ALA A 94 -3.39 1.83 0.34
CA ALA A 94 -2.35 0.90 -0.10
C ALA A 94 -2.89 -0.46 -0.51
N TYR A 95 -3.91 -0.98 0.20
CA TYR A 95 -4.59 -2.21 -0.18
C TYR A 95 -5.33 -2.07 -1.53
N TYR A 96 -5.98 -0.93 -1.75
CA TYR A 96 -6.84 -0.70 -2.90
C TYR A 96 -6.09 -0.22 -4.16
N TYR A 97 -5.07 0.62 -4.01
CA TYR A 97 -4.51 1.41 -5.12
C TYR A 97 -3.90 0.58 -6.25
N ASN A 98 -3.23 -0.54 -5.95
CA ASN A 98 -2.72 -1.44 -6.99
C ASN A 98 -3.84 -2.06 -7.81
N LYS A 99 -4.94 -2.46 -7.14
CA LYS A 99 -6.13 -2.98 -7.81
C LYS A 99 -6.75 -1.93 -8.73
N TYR A 100 -7.05 -0.76 -8.19
CA TYR A 100 -7.53 0.38 -8.97
C TYR A 100 -6.67 0.69 -10.19
N TYR A 101 -5.35 0.77 -9.99
CA TYR A 101 -4.42 1.10 -11.05
C TYR A 101 -4.41 0.05 -12.18
N THR A 102 -4.39 -1.23 -11.82
CA THR A 102 -4.37 -2.33 -12.79
C THR A 102 -5.70 -2.47 -13.51
N GLU A 103 -6.83 -2.34 -12.81
CA GLU A 103 -8.17 -2.32 -13.44
C GLU A 103 -8.30 -1.18 -14.45
N ASN A 104 -7.79 0.01 -14.15
CA ASN A 104 -7.77 1.12 -15.10
C ASN A 104 -6.91 0.83 -16.33
N LEU A 105 -5.76 0.15 -16.18
CA LEU A 105 -4.97 -0.24 -17.34
C LEU A 105 -5.73 -1.25 -18.23
N LEU A 106 -6.40 -2.23 -17.62
CA LEU A 106 -7.22 -3.19 -18.36
C LEU A 106 -8.40 -2.50 -19.06
N ALA A 107 -9.08 -1.58 -18.38
CA ALA A 107 -10.16 -0.77 -18.96
C ALA A 107 -9.66 0.18 -20.06
N ASP A 108 -8.43 0.68 -19.95
CA ASP A 108 -7.75 1.44 -21.00
C ASP A 108 -7.38 0.56 -22.21
N GLY A 109 -7.66 -0.74 -22.20
CA GLY A 109 -7.44 -1.69 -23.30
C GLY A 109 -6.06 -2.34 -23.31
N PHE A 110 -5.32 -2.28 -22.20
CA PHE A 110 -4.12 -3.09 -22.04
C PHE A 110 -4.48 -4.55 -21.75
N ARG A 111 -3.72 -5.48 -22.32
CA ARG A 111 -3.91 -6.93 -22.16
C ARG A 111 -2.62 -7.61 -21.77
N THR A 112 -2.69 -8.86 -21.33
CA THR A 112 -1.50 -9.70 -21.14
C THR A 112 -0.77 -9.87 -22.47
N MET A 113 0.56 -9.90 -22.43
CA MET A 113 1.37 -10.22 -23.60
C MET A 113 1.14 -11.66 -24.05
N ASP A 114 1.18 -11.91 -25.36
CA ASP A 114 1.07 -13.26 -25.90
C ASP A 114 2.21 -14.13 -25.35
N GLY A 115 1.86 -15.29 -24.79
CA GLY A 115 2.80 -16.22 -24.15
C GLY A 115 3.24 -15.87 -22.72
N ASP A 116 2.79 -14.74 -22.14
CA ASP A 116 3.07 -14.41 -20.73
C ASP A 116 2.10 -15.13 -19.77
N GLU A 117 2.33 -16.43 -19.60
CA GLU A 117 1.54 -17.28 -18.67
C GLU A 117 1.60 -16.76 -17.23
N TYR A 118 2.73 -16.17 -16.81
CA TYR A 118 2.89 -15.63 -15.46
C TYR A 118 1.93 -14.46 -15.21
N SER A 119 1.96 -13.43 -16.05
CA SER A 119 1.08 -12.26 -15.89
C SER A 119 -0.39 -12.66 -15.99
N ALA A 120 -0.74 -13.58 -16.89
CA ALA A 120 -2.09 -14.12 -17.02
C ALA A 120 -2.54 -14.85 -15.73
N ALA A 121 -1.70 -15.74 -15.19
CA ALA A 121 -1.98 -16.48 -13.96
C ALA A 121 -2.19 -15.54 -12.77
N ILE A 122 -1.33 -14.52 -12.61
CA ILE A 122 -1.45 -13.55 -11.52
C ILE A 122 -2.75 -12.73 -11.65
N LEU A 123 -3.06 -12.22 -12.84
CA LEU A 123 -4.29 -11.43 -13.03
C LEU A 123 -5.55 -12.26 -12.75
N LYS A 124 -5.56 -13.53 -13.17
CA LYS A 124 -6.68 -14.44 -12.91
C LYS A 124 -6.79 -14.82 -11.43
N ASN A 125 -5.67 -15.13 -10.77
CA ASN A 125 -5.66 -15.43 -9.33
C ASN A 125 -6.17 -14.25 -8.46
N TYR A 126 -5.87 -13.02 -8.86
CA TYR A 126 -6.37 -11.83 -8.19
C TYR A 126 -7.72 -11.34 -8.75
N THR A 127 -8.43 -12.16 -9.53
CA THR A 127 -9.79 -11.89 -10.02
C THR A 127 -9.93 -10.65 -10.93
N TYR A 128 -8.85 -10.23 -11.58
CA TYR A 128 -8.90 -9.17 -12.60
C TYR A 128 -9.42 -9.68 -13.94
N LEU A 129 -9.13 -10.94 -14.26
CA LEU A 129 -9.54 -11.60 -15.49
C LEU A 129 -10.14 -12.98 -15.17
N PRO A 130 -11.16 -13.45 -15.89
CA PRO A 130 -11.67 -14.81 -15.74
C PRO A 130 -10.71 -15.84 -16.35
N TYR A 131 -10.81 -17.08 -15.88
CA TYR A 131 -10.25 -18.24 -16.57
C TYR A 131 -11.15 -18.60 -17.76
N THR A 132 -10.57 -19.05 -18.87
CA THR A 132 -11.36 -19.58 -19.99
C THR A 132 -11.64 -21.07 -19.78
N ASP A 133 -12.71 -21.59 -20.37
CA ASP A 133 -13.06 -23.01 -20.27
C ASP A 133 -11.94 -23.90 -20.84
N GLU A 134 -11.29 -23.46 -21.93
CA GLU A 134 -10.13 -24.11 -22.53
C GLU A 134 -8.94 -24.18 -21.58
N GLU A 135 -8.67 -23.10 -20.84
CA GLU A 135 -7.63 -23.13 -19.83
C GLU A 135 -8.01 -24.13 -18.74
N ILE A 136 -9.22 -24.04 -18.17
CA ILE A 136 -9.70 -24.91 -17.07
C ILE A 136 -9.62 -26.40 -17.45
N ALA A 137 -9.88 -26.74 -18.71
CA ALA A 137 -9.77 -28.10 -19.21
C ALA A 137 -8.32 -28.61 -19.28
N ASP A 138 -7.34 -27.71 -19.45
CA ASP A 138 -5.90 -28.03 -19.45
C ASP A 138 -5.37 -28.08 -18.02
N THR A 139 -5.32 -29.30 -17.49
CA THR A 139 -4.88 -29.56 -16.10
C THR A 139 -3.45 -29.10 -15.86
N ASP A 140 -2.54 -29.36 -16.80
CA ASP A 140 -1.13 -28.98 -16.69
C ASP A 140 -0.97 -27.45 -16.64
N LYS A 141 -1.76 -26.73 -17.45
CA LYS A 141 -1.74 -25.27 -17.48
C LYS A 141 -2.32 -24.65 -16.21
N ILE A 142 -3.41 -25.19 -15.66
CA ILE A 142 -3.95 -24.73 -14.38
C ILE A 142 -2.93 -24.94 -13.28
N GLU A 143 -2.28 -26.10 -13.23
CA GLU A 143 -1.28 -26.38 -12.21
C GLU A 143 -0.13 -25.37 -12.27
N ARG A 144 0.39 -25.07 -13.47
CA ARG A 144 1.40 -24.01 -13.66
C ARG A 144 0.91 -22.65 -13.17
N TYR A 145 -0.32 -22.26 -13.51
CA TYR A 145 -0.90 -20.98 -13.07
C TYR A 145 -1.02 -20.90 -11.54
N LEU A 146 -1.44 -22.00 -10.90
CA LEU A 146 -1.55 -22.09 -9.45
C LEU A 146 -0.18 -21.99 -8.77
N ILE A 147 0.86 -22.63 -9.32
CA ILE A 147 2.23 -22.54 -8.82
C ILE A 147 2.73 -21.09 -8.88
N PHE A 148 2.53 -20.38 -10.00
CA PHE A 148 2.90 -18.97 -10.12
C PHE A 148 2.18 -18.08 -9.10
N ALA A 149 0.88 -18.30 -8.94
CA ALA A 149 0.06 -17.58 -7.97
C ALA A 149 0.50 -17.86 -6.52
N GLU A 150 0.76 -19.11 -6.17
CA GLU A 150 1.20 -19.51 -4.84
C GLU A 150 2.55 -18.87 -4.49
N GLN A 151 3.51 -18.89 -5.42
CA GLN A 151 4.80 -18.25 -5.23
C GLN A 151 4.65 -16.74 -5.00
N ALA A 152 3.79 -16.07 -5.77
CA ALA A 152 3.49 -14.65 -5.60
C ALA A 152 2.84 -14.35 -4.24
N ARG A 153 1.85 -15.16 -3.83
CA ARG A 153 1.16 -15.02 -2.53
C ARG A 153 2.09 -15.29 -1.35
N LYS A 154 2.94 -16.31 -1.41
CA LYS A 154 3.96 -16.61 -0.40
C LYS A 154 4.92 -15.43 -0.22
N THR A 155 5.32 -14.83 -1.33
CA THR A 155 6.19 -13.65 -1.34
C THR A 155 5.51 -12.44 -0.70
N GLU A 156 4.22 -12.20 -0.99
CA GLU A 156 3.44 -11.14 -0.33
C GLU A 156 3.27 -11.38 1.18
N ARG A 157 2.93 -12.60 1.60
CA ARG A 157 2.82 -12.97 3.03
C ARG A 157 4.14 -12.73 3.77
N SER A 158 5.26 -13.10 3.16
CA SER A 158 6.58 -12.92 3.74
C SER A 158 6.91 -11.43 3.96
N LYS A 159 6.48 -10.54 3.05
CA LYS A 159 6.63 -9.08 3.22
C LYS A 159 5.79 -8.55 4.38
N VAL A 160 4.56 -9.04 4.55
CA VAL A 160 3.70 -8.67 5.67
C VAL A 160 4.35 -9.07 7.00
N ILE A 161 4.86 -10.30 7.09
CA ILE A 161 5.56 -10.78 8.28
C ILE A 161 6.79 -9.92 8.56
N ALA A 162 7.63 -9.68 7.54
CA ALA A 162 8.83 -8.85 7.69
C ALA A 162 8.48 -7.43 8.17
N PHE A 163 7.41 -6.83 7.66
CA PHE A 163 6.96 -5.51 8.10
C PHE A 163 6.60 -5.49 9.59
N PHE A 164 5.81 -6.45 10.07
CA PHE A 164 5.45 -6.50 11.49
C PHE A 164 6.64 -6.82 12.41
N VAL A 165 7.58 -7.65 11.96
CA VAL A 165 8.83 -7.91 12.68
C VAL A 165 9.67 -6.64 12.81
N ILE A 166 9.86 -5.90 11.72
CA ILE A 166 10.59 -4.62 11.72
C ILE A 166 9.88 -3.60 12.63
N LEU A 167 8.56 -3.52 12.55
CA LEU A 167 7.75 -2.63 13.39
C LEU A 167 7.94 -2.96 14.87
N PHE A 168 7.86 -4.24 15.25
CA PHE A 168 8.09 -4.68 16.62
C PHE A 168 9.50 -4.32 17.12
N ILE A 169 10.54 -4.60 16.33
CA ILE A 169 11.93 -4.26 16.66
C ILE A 169 12.07 -2.74 16.83
N SER A 170 11.48 -1.94 15.94
CA SER A 170 11.55 -0.48 16.02
C SER A 170 10.91 0.06 17.30
N TYR A 171 9.74 -0.46 17.70
CA TYR A 171 9.09 -0.08 18.95
C TYR A 171 9.91 -0.51 20.18
N PHE A 172 10.51 -1.70 20.14
CA PHE A 172 11.36 -2.20 21.21
C PHE A 172 12.61 -1.31 21.41
N ILE A 173 13.25 -0.87 20.32
CA ILE A 173 14.37 0.08 20.38
C ILE A 173 13.93 1.42 20.98
N LEU A 174 12.81 1.97 20.51
CA LEU A 174 12.27 3.23 21.04
C LEU A 174 11.94 3.14 22.53
N PHE A 175 11.40 2.00 22.97
CA PHE A 175 11.11 1.72 24.38
C PHE A 175 12.39 1.69 25.23
N ILE A 176 13.45 1.02 24.77
CA ILE A 176 14.75 1.03 25.47
C ILE A 176 15.33 2.46 25.54
N MET A 177 15.27 3.21 24.44
CA MET A 177 15.72 4.60 24.41
C MET A 177 14.96 5.46 25.42
N LEU A 178 13.64 5.28 25.52
CA LEU A 178 12.80 5.99 26.48
C LEU A 178 13.21 5.67 27.94
N ILE A 179 13.40 4.38 28.28
CA ILE A 179 13.88 3.98 29.62
C ILE A 179 15.24 4.61 29.91
N SER A 180 16.16 4.57 28.95
CA SER A 180 17.50 5.15 29.13
C SER A 180 17.45 6.65 29.39
N ILE A 181 16.55 7.38 28.74
CA ILE A 181 16.37 8.82 28.97
C ILE A 181 15.81 9.06 30.37
N ILE A 182 14.76 8.33 30.78
CA ILE A 182 14.14 8.46 32.11
C ILE A 182 15.16 8.16 33.21
N SER A 183 16.00 7.12 33.04
CA SER A 183 17.01 6.73 34.03
C SER A 183 18.15 7.74 34.23
N ARG A 184 18.27 8.75 33.35
CA ARG A 184 19.27 9.83 33.46
C ARG A 184 18.76 11.06 34.23
N PHE A 185 17.47 11.10 34.56
CA PHE A 185 16.85 12.10 35.43
C PHE A 185 16.59 11.49 36.81
#